data_AF-A0A7K9QD60-F1
#
_entry.id   AF-A0A7K9QD60-F1
#
_cell.length_a   1.000
_cell.length_b   1.000
_cell.length_c   1.000
_cell.angle_alpha   90.00
_cell.angle_beta   90.00
_cell.angle_gamma   90.00
#
_symmetry.space_group_name_H-M   'P 1'
#
loop_
_entity.id
_entity.type
_entity.pdbx_description
1 polymer ?
#
loop_
_entity_poly.entity_id
_entity_poly.type
_entity_poly.pdbx_seq_one_letter_code
_entity_poly.pdbx_strand_id
1 'polypeptide(L)'
;GEHPRMGALDVCPFVPVRNVSMEECVTCAHIFGQRLAAELGVPVYLYGAAARHESRKALPSIRAGEYEALPEKLARAEWAPDFGPPTFVPRWGATVTGARTFLIAYNINLLCTKELAHRIALNIREQGRGPSQPGRLKKVQGIGWYLEEENMAQVSTNLLDFETTPLHTVYEEICRDARELNLPVVGSQLVGLVPKKAMLDAADFYIKKENLFILEEEQKIRLVVSRLGLDSLSPFHPRERIIEYLVEAGEVDGGLVAKPLGAFVRAVGARSAAPGGGSVSAAVGALGAALGSMVGLMSYGKRQFEDLDPVMRKLVPPFHQAMEELVAMVDADSRAFSSYMEALKLPKNTPEERERRTAAVQQGLKMAIGVPCGLAEKVSGLWPALKELAQHCNLACKSDIQVGAKMLEAAVFGAYFNVMINLKDITDEKFKLVMSQKVSGLLEEAKQGSAVVLALLDKRVA
;
A
#
# COMPACT_ATOMS: atom_id res chain seq x y z
N GLY A 1 25.90 -8.96 -22.70
CA GLY A 1 24.69 -9.76 -22.44
C GLY A 1 23.59 -9.26 -23.35
N GLU A 2 22.51 -10.02 -23.49
CA GLU A 2 21.38 -9.64 -24.36
C GLU A 2 20.59 -8.44 -23.83
N HIS A 3 20.57 -8.24 -22.52
CA HIS A 3 19.93 -7.07 -21.93
C HIS A 3 20.80 -5.82 -22.12
N PRO A 4 20.23 -4.69 -22.60
CA PRO A 4 21.03 -3.50 -22.83
C PRO A 4 21.61 -2.96 -21.51
N ARG A 5 22.82 -2.41 -21.57
CA ARG A 5 23.65 -2.04 -20.39
C ARG A 5 24.67 -0.95 -20.72
N MET A 6 25.05 -0.10 -19.77
CA MET A 6 26.11 0.90 -19.97
C MET A 6 27.24 0.86 -18.94
N GLY A 7 27.09 0.09 -17.85
CA GLY A 7 28.16 -0.03 -16.85
C GLY A 7 28.05 -1.28 -15.99
N ALA A 8 29.10 -1.55 -15.22
CA ALA A 8 29.16 -2.63 -14.24
C ALA A 8 28.03 -2.50 -13.21
N LEU A 9 27.76 -1.26 -12.79
CA LEU A 9 26.49 -0.87 -12.16
C LEU A 9 25.74 0.04 -13.14
N ASP A 10 24.78 -0.53 -13.87
CA ASP A 10 23.99 0.18 -14.88
C ASP A 10 23.07 1.23 -14.25
N VAL A 11 22.22 0.81 -13.32
CA VAL A 11 21.29 1.69 -12.60
C VAL A 11 21.13 1.28 -11.13
N CYS A 12 21.22 2.24 -10.20
CA CYS A 12 20.92 2.07 -8.78
C CYS A 12 19.77 3.01 -8.38
N PRO A 13 18.51 2.57 -8.44
CA PRO A 13 17.37 3.42 -8.06
C PRO A 13 17.06 3.38 -6.57
N PHE A 14 16.58 4.51 -6.04
CA PHE A 14 15.95 4.61 -4.73
C PHE A 14 14.43 4.75 -4.92
N VAL A 15 13.66 3.90 -4.24
CA VAL A 15 12.21 3.80 -4.43
C VAL A 15 11.52 3.91 -3.07
N PRO A 16 10.51 4.77 -2.91
CA PRO A 16 9.75 4.83 -1.67
C PRO A 16 8.90 3.57 -1.52
N VAL A 17 8.93 2.96 -0.33
CA VAL A 17 8.15 1.75 0.00
C VAL A 17 7.09 2.08 1.04
N ARG A 18 7.50 2.42 2.27
CA ARG A 18 6.60 2.78 3.38
C ARG A 18 7.20 3.92 4.18
N ASN A 19 6.38 4.91 4.53
CA ASN A 19 6.76 6.06 5.38
C ASN A 19 7.98 6.86 4.89
N VAL A 20 8.24 6.87 3.58
CA VAL A 20 9.32 7.63 2.95
C VAL A 20 8.74 8.34 1.73
N SER A 21 9.05 9.62 1.60
CA SER A 21 8.63 10.46 0.48
C SER A 21 9.55 10.32 -0.74
N MET A 22 9.07 10.74 -1.90
CA MET A 22 9.91 10.80 -3.10
C MET A 22 11.10 11.76 -2.91
N GLU A 23 10.93 12.86 -2.18
CA GLU A 23 11.97 13.85 -1.92
C GLU A 23 13.12 13.27 -1.08
N GLU A 24 12.80 12.44 -0.10
CA GLU A 24 13.81 11.71 0.68
C GLU A 24 14.57 10.71 -0.21
N CYS A 25 13.88 9.97 -1.09
CA CYS A 25 14.54 9.10 -2.05
C CYS A 25 15.45 9.86 -3.04
N VAL A 26 15.04 11.05 -3.50
CA VAL A 26 15.89 11.93 -4.34
C VAL A 26 17.14 12.33 -3.56
N THR A 27 16.99 12.66 -2.28
CA THR A 27 18.12 12.99 -1.40
C THR A 27 19.08 11.81 -1.26
N CYS A 28 18.57 10.58 -1.07
CA CYS A 28 19.40 9.37 -1.07
C CYS A 28 20.16 9.18 -2.39
N ALA A 29 19.51 9.38 -3.53
CA ALA A 29 20.13 9.26 -4.85
C ALA A 29 21.27 10.27 -5.05
N HIS A 30 21.09 11.52 -4.59
CA HIS A 30 22.13 12.55 -4.60
C HIS A 30 23.33 12.15 -3.73
N ILE A 31 23.07 11.73 -2.48
CA ILE A 31 24.13 11.30 -1.54
C ILE A 31 24.92 10.13 -2.14
N PHE A 32 24.23 9.11 -2.66
CA PHE A 32 24.86 7.96 -3.29
C PHE A 32 25.69 8.37 -4.50
N GLY A 33 25.13 9.15 -5.43
CA GLY A 33 25.82 9.55 -6.65
C GLY A 33 27.08 10.36 -6.38
N GLN A 34 27.00 11.32 -5.45
CA GLN A 34 28.14 12.13 -5.05
C GLN A 34 29.25 11.29 -4.42
N ARG A 35 28.90 10.40 -3.48
CA ARG A 35 29.89 9.54 -2.80
C ARG A 35 30.50 8.50 -3.74
N LEU A 36 29.69 7.82 -4.56
CA LEU A 36 30.17 6.84 -5.53
C LEU A 36 31.19 7.45 -6.48
N ALA A 37 30.86 8.62 -7.05
CA ALA A 37 31.74 9.33 -7.96
C ALA A 37 33.04 9.78 -7.27
N ALA A 38 32.97 10.25 -6.02
CA ALA A 38 34.13 10.69 -5.26
C ALA A 38 35.06 9.53 -4.85
N GLU A 39 34.50 8.39 -4.47
CA GLU A 39 35.25 7.22 -4.00
C GLU A 39 35.84 6.40 -5.16
N LEU A 40 35.14 6.30 -6.30
CA LEU A 40 35.55 5.44 -7.43
C LEU A 40 36.03 6.19 -8.68
N GLY A 41 35.81 7.50 -8.77
CA GLY A 41 36.23 8.31 -9.93
C GLY A 41 35.50 7.98 -11.23
N VAL A 42 34.24 7.53 -11.15
CA VAL A 42 33.42 7.11 -12.30
C VAL A 42 32.36 8.16 -12.67
N PRO A 43 31.95 8.26 -13.94
CA PRO A 43 30.88 9.16 -14.36
C PRO A 43 29.51 8.64 -13.88
N VAL A 44 28.76 9.50 -13.19
CA VAL A 44 27.43 9.20 -12.65
C VAL A 44 26.39 10.19 -13.15
N TYR A 45 25.27 9.66 -13.66
CA TYR A 45 24.12 10.44 -14.14
C TYR A 45 22.93 10.31 -13.19
N LEU A 46 22.19 11.40 -13.03
CA LEU A 46 20.92 11.41 -12.31
C LEU A 46 19.75 11.21 -13.27
N TYR A 47 18.82 10.31 -12.92
CA TYR A 47 17.61 10.03 -13.70
C TYR A 47 16.32 10.07 -12.86
N GLY A 48 15.18 9.93 -13.55
CA GLY A 48 13.87 9.87 -12.91
C GLY A 48 13.54 11.17 -12.20
N ALA A 49 13.00 11.07 -10.97
CA ALA A 49 12.67 12.21 -10.13
C ALA A 49 13.91 13.00 -9.65
N ALA A 50 15.11 12.42 -9.74
CA ALA A 50 16.36 13.08 -9.38
C ALA A 50 17.06 13.77 -10.57
N ALA A 51 16.56 13.59 -11.80
CA ALA A 51 17.19 14.15 -12.99
C ALA A 51 17.19 15.69 -12.96
N ARG A 52 18.35 16.30 -13.22
CA ARG A 52 18.48 17.76 -13.35
C ARG A 52 18.01 18.30 -14.70
N HIS A 53 18.00 17.43 -15.71
CA HIS A 53 17.64 17.76 -17.08
C HIS A 53 16.49 16.88 -17.55
N GLU A 54 15.53 17.47 -18.26
CA GLU A 54 14.36 16.75 -18.79
C GLU A 54 14.77 15.59 -19.70
N SER A 55 15.82 15.78 -20.51
CA SER A 55 16.39 14.76 -21.40
C SER A 55 16.92 13.52 -20.68
N ARG A 56 17.21 13.62 -19.38
CA ARG A 56 17.77 12.55 -18.54
C ARG A 56 16.73 11.86 -17.66
N LYS A 57 15.46 12.27 -17.68
CA LYS A 57 14.42 11.60 -16.87
C LYS A 57 14.24 10.13 -17.26
N ALA A 58 14.27 9.83 -18.56
CA ALA A 58 14.10 8.48 -19.08
C ALA A 58 15.44 7.73 -19.11
N LEU A 59 15.52 6.61 -18.38
CA LEU A 59 16.71 5.75 -18.36
C LEU A 59 17.15 5.29 -19.77
N PRO A 60 16.25 4.89 -20.70
CA PRO A 60 16.65 4.54 -22.06
C PRO A 60 17.35 5.68 -22.82
N SER A 61 17.01 6.93 -22.54
CA SER A 61 17.67 8.10 -23.16
C SER A 61 19.12 8.19 -22.73
N ILE A 62 19.41 8.00 -21.45
CA ILE A 62 20.78 7.97 -20.93
C ILE A 62 21.54 6.76 -21.47
N ARG A 63 20.88 5.60 -21.55
CA ARG A 63 21.45 4.35 -22.05
C ARG A 63 21.58 4.23 -23.56
N ALA A 64 21.18 5.25 -24.33
CA ALA A 64 21.28 5.21 -25.79
C ALA A 64 22.74 4.98 -26.23
N GLY A 65 22.95 3.93 -27.02
CA GLY A 65 24.29 3.49 -27.45
C GLY A 65 25.08 2.66 -26.43
N GLU A 66 24.49 2.37 -25.27
CA GLU A 66 25.01 1.42 -24.28
C GLU A 66 26.44 1.73 -23.81
N TYR A 67 27.24 0.71 -23.52
CA TYR A 67 28.63 0.84 -23.08
C TYR A 67 29.53 1.41 -24.18
N GLU A 68 29.31 0.97 -25.42
CA GLU A 68 30.14 1.31 -26.58
C GLU A 68 30.10 2.81 -26.94
N ALA A 69 28.99 3.49 -26.67
CA ALA A 69 28.85 4.92 -26.96
C ALA A 69 29.47 5.83 -25.89
N LEU A 70 29.86 5.32 -24.72
CA LEU A 70 30.36 6.14 -23.61
C LEU A 70 31.62 6.96 -23.95
N PRO A 71 32.65 6.43 -24.63
CA PRO A 71 33.83 7.22 -24.97
C PRO A 71 33.51 8.48 -25.77
N GLU A 72 32.61 8.38 -26.74
CA GLU A 72 32.19 9.52 -27.57
C GLU A 72 31.20 10.43 -26.84
N LYS A 73 30.27 9.86 -26.06
CA LYS A 73 29.28 10.65 -25.31
C LYS A 73 29.94 11.50 -24.24
N LEU A 74 30.85 10.94 -23.45
CA LEU A 74 31.53 11.66 -22.36
C LEU A 74 32.39 12.83 -22.85
N ALA A 75 32.82 12.81 -24.12
CA ALA A 75 33.56 13.92 -24.74
C ALA A 75 32.67 15.14 -25.06
N ARG A 76 31.34 14.99 -25.08
CA ARG A 76 30.41 16.07 -25.43
C ARG A 76 29.92 16.81 -24.18
N ALA A 77 29.95 18.14 -24.22
CA ALA A 77 29.50 18.98 -23.10
C ALA A 77 28.03 18.72 -22.68
N GLU A 78 27.16 18.40 -23.65
CA GLU A 78 25.75 18.03 -23.41
C GLU A 78 25.59 16.77 -22.52
N TRP A 79 26.58 15.89 -22.54
CA TRP A 79 26.61 14.63 -21.81
C TRP A 79 27.55 14.67 -20.60
N ALA A 80 27.93 15.86 -20.13
CA ALA A 80 28.68 16.00 -18.89
C ALA A 80 27.93 15.32 -17.73
N PRO A 81 28.59 14.43 -16.96
CA PRO A 81 27.93 13.69 -15.88
C PRO A 81 27.48 14.63 -14.76
N ASP A 82 26.44 14.24 -14.03
CA ASP A 82 25.92 15.02 -12.90
C ASP A 82 26.87 14.98 -11.69
N PHE A 83 27.60 13.87 -11.55
CA PHE A 83 28.70 13.69 -10.61
C PHE A 83 29.87 12.93 -11.24
N GLY A 84 31.09 13.21 -10.77
CA GLY A 84 32.30 12.54 -11.23
C GLY A 84 32.91 13.16 -12.50
N PRO A 85 34.09 12.68 -12.91
CA PRO A 85 34.76 13.21 -14.09
C PRO A 85 34.12 12.67 -15.38
N PRO A 86 34.13 13.45 -16.49
CA PRO A 86 33.74 12.99 -17.82
C PRO A 86 34.84 12.09 -18.44
N THR A 87 35.28 11.08 -17.70
CA THR A 87 36.37 10.18 -18.10
C THR A 87 35.83 8.78 -18.24
N PHE A 88 36.13 8.14 -19.37
CA PHE A 88 35.72 6.76 -19.60
C PHE A 88 36.60 5.80 -18.79
N VAL A 89 35.96 4.94 -18.00
CA VAL A 89 36.63 3.92 -17.17
C VAL A 89 36.32 2.53 -17.75
N PRO A 90 37.24 1.88 -18.49
CA PRO A 90 36.92 0.66 -19.26
C PRO A 90 36.40 -0.51 -18.43
N ARG A 91 36.83 -0.67 -17.17
CA ARG A 91 36.35 -1.76 -16.32
C ARG A 91 34.95 -1.49 -15.73
N TRP A 92 34.45 -0.26 -15.84
CA TRP A 92 33.22 0.18 -15.17
C TRP A 92 32.15 0.68 -16.14
N GLY A 93 32.49 1.48 -17.14
CA GLY A 93 31.53 2.26 -17.92
C GLY A 93 31.02 3.47 -17.14
N ALA A 94 29.70 3.67 -17.12
CA ALA A 94 29.04 4.75 -16.39
C ALA A 94 27.86 4.23 -15.55
N THR A 95 27.51 4.95 -14.49
CA THR A 95 26.42 4.56 -13.59
C THR A 95 25.27 5.56 -13.63
N VAL A 96 24.03 5.08 -13.60
CA VAL A 96 22.85 5.91 -13.33
C VAL A 96 22.40 5.72 -11.90
N THR A 97 22.08 6.80 -11.19
CA THR A 97 21.34 6.75 -9.93
C THR A 97 20.16 7.72 -9.98
N GLY A 98 19.13 7.47 -9.19
CA GLY A 98 17.97 8.36 -9.16
C GLY A 98 16.87 7.84 -8.27
N ALA A 99 15.77 8.58 -8.23
CA ALA A 99 14.57 8.17 -7.52
C ALA A 99 13.42 7.96 -8.51
N ARG A 100 12.59 6.96 -8.25
CA ARG A 100 11.40 6.69 -9.07
C ARG A 100 10.33 5.98 -8.27
N THR A 101 9.12 5.95 -8.82
CA THR A 101 8.04 5.08 -8.37
C THR A 101 8.43 3.61 -8.47
N PHE A 102 7.72 2.76 -7.73
CA PHE A 102 7.91 1.33 -7.81
C PHE A 102 7.63 0.84 -9.22
N LEU A 103 8.55 0.03 -9.75
CA LEU A 103 8.45 -0.53 -11.10
C LEU A 103 8.22 -2.02 -10.93
N ILE A 104 7.20 -2.53 -11.61
CA ILE A 104 6.89 -3.96 -11.60
C ILE A 104 7.32 -4.55 -12.93
N ALA A 105 8.28 -5.48 -12.89
CA ALA A 105 8.68 -6.27 -14.04
C ALA A 105 7.72 -7.46 -14.17
N TYR A 106 6.99 -7.50 -15.28
CA TYR A 106 5.88 -8.41 -15.48
C TYR A 106 5.93 -9.02 -16.89
N ASN A 107 6.14 -10.32 -16.95
CA ASN A 107 6.27 -11.08 -18.19
C ASN A 107 5.00 -11.91 -18.41
N ILE A 108 4.38 -11.80 -19.57
CA ILE A 108 3.20 -12.60 -19.94
C ILE A 108 3.66 -13.68 -20.90
N ASN A 109 3.26 -14.92 -20.63
CA ASN A 109 3.72 -16.11 -21.33
C ASN A 109 2.80 -16.45 -22.51
N LEU A 110 3.38 -16.67 -23.69
CA LEU A 110 2.63 -17.06 -24.89
C LEU A 110 3.31 -18.23 -25.61
N LEU A 111 2.50 -19.22 -26.05
CA LEU A 111 3.01 -20.27 -26.95
C LEU A 111 2.96 -19.74 -28.38
N CYS A 112 3.97 -18.94 -28.75
CA CYS A 112 4.12 -18.39 -30.08
C CYS A 112 5.59 -18.07 -30.39
N THR A 113 5.85 -17.46 -31.54
CA THR A 113 7.18 -16.98 -31.95
C THR A 113 7.52 -15.63 -31.31
N LYS A 114 8.81 -15.33 -31.15
CA LYS A 114 9.31 -14.04 -30.65
C LYS A 114 8.71 -12.83 -31.39
N GLU A 115 8.55 -12.93 -32.70
CA GLU A 115 8.05 -11.86 -33.57
C GLU A 115 6.60 -11.49 -33.25
N LEU A 116 5.77 -12.50 -32.93
CA LEU A 116 4.37 -12.33 -32.56
C LEU A 116 4.23 -11.77 -31.16
N ALA A 117 5.00 -12.28 -30.20
CA ALA A 117 5.09 -11.68 -28.87
C ALA A 117 5.56 -10.22 -28.96
N HIS A 118 6.55 -9.92 -29.80
CA HIS A 118 7.04 -8.56 -29.99
C HIS A 118 5.98 -7.67 -30.62
N ARG A 119 5.24 -8.16 -31.62
CA ARG A 119 4.10 -7.44 -32.20
C ARG A 119 3.06 -7.06 -31.15
N ILE A 120 2.73 -7.95 -30.21
CA ILE A 120 1.81 -7.64 -29.11
C ILE A 120 2.41 -6.59 -28.17
N ALA A 121 3.68 -6.74 -27.78
CA ALA A 121 4.37 -5.76 -26.95
C ALA A 121 4.36 -4.35 -27.57
N LEU A 122 4.52 -4.25 -28.90
CA LEU A 122 4.43 -2.98 -29.63
C LEU A 122 3.04 -2.36 -29.59
N ASN A 123 1.96 -3.14 -29.48
CA ASN A 123 0.60 -2.62 -29.40
C ASN A 123 0.29 -2.07 -28.01
N ILE A 124 0.81 -2.69 -26.96
CA ILE A 124 0.49 -2.32 -25.58
C ILE A 124 1.41 -1.24 -25.00
N ARG A 125 2.72 -1.26 -25.29
CA ARG A 125 3.68 -0.33 -24.68
C ARG A 125 3.42 1.11 -25.11
N GLU A 126 3.64 2.07 -24.23
CA GLU A 126 3.29 3.48 -24.46
C GLU A 126 3.94 4.06 -25.73
N GLN A 127 5.21 3.74 -25.97
CA GLN A 127 5.96 4.18 -27.16
C GLN A 127 5.38 3.62 -28.47
N GLY A 128 4.64 2.52 -28.38
CA GLY A 128 4.05 1.84 -29.52
C GLY A 128 5.07 1.35 -30.55
N ARG A 129 4.72 1.50 -31.82
CA ARG A 129 5.53 1.12 -33.00
C ARG A 129 6.45 2.23 -33.49
N GLY A 130 6.31 3.44 -32.94
CA GLY A 130 7.06 4.62 -33.31
C GLY A 130 6.34 5.91 -32.89
N PRO A 131 6.94 7.09 -33.13
CA PRO A 131 6.41 8.37 -32.65
C PRO A 131 4.99 8.70 -33.12
N SER A 132 4.57 8.20 -34.28
CA SER A 132 3.25 8.44 -34.87
C SER A 132 2.20 7.38 -34.52
N GLN A 133 2.60 6.28 -33.86
CA GLN A 133 1.71 5.17 -33.52
C GLN A 133 2.01 4.69 -32.08
N PRO A 134 1.57 5.44 -31.06
CA PRO A 134 1.70 5.03 -29.66
C PRO A 134 0.85 3.79 -29.38
N GLY A 135 1.25 3.03 -28.37
CA GLY A 135 0.47 1.88 -27.91
C GLY A 135 -0.67 2.28 -26.97
N ARG A 136 -1.42 1.27 -26.52
CA ARG A 136 -2.66 1.48 -25.75
C ARG A 136 -2.41 1.87 -24.29
N LEU A 137 -1.38 1.33 -23.65
CA LEU A 137 -1.18 1.46 -22.21
C LEU A 137 -0.16 2.55 -21.88
N LYS A 138 -0.57 3.49 -21.03
CA LYS A 138 0.31 4.55 -20.51
C LYS A 138 1.22 3.99 -19.43
N LYS A 139 2.43 4.54 -19.30
CA LYS A 139 3.41 4.12 -18.28
C LYS A 139 3.77 2.63 -18.34
N VAL A 140 3.64 2.02 -19.51
CA VAL A 140 4.08 0.65 -19.77
C VAL A 140 5.17 0.68 -20.83
N GLN A 141 6.30 0.06 -20.50
CA GLN A 141 7.34 -0.28 -21.47
C GLN A 141 7.33 -1.78 -21.68
N GLY A 142 7.74 -2.24 -22.86
CA GLY A 142 7.80 -3.67 -23.10
C GLY A 142 8.41 -4.05 -24.44
N ILE A 143 8.81 -5.31 -24.51
CA ILE A 143 9.36 -5.97 -25.69
C ILE A 143 8.90 -7.43 -25.71
N GLY A 144 8.80 -8.00 -26.90
CA GLY A 144 8.71 -9.45 -27.05
C GLY A 144 10.09 -10.08 -27.08
N TRP A 145 10.24 -11.18 -26.38
CA TRP A 145 11.45 -12.00 -26.36
C TRP A 145 11.09 -13.49 -26.25
N TYR A 146 12.10 -14.35 -26.27
CA TYR A 146 11.93 -15.80 -26.27
C TYR A 146 12.78 -16.39 -25.14
N LEU A 147 12.18 -17.27 -24.35
CA LEU A 147 12.81 -17.97 -23.25
C LEU A 147 13.18 -19.37 -23.75
N GLU A 148 14.46 -19.56 -24.11
CA GLU A 148 14.93 -20.81 -24.73
C GLU A 148 14.76 -22.03 -23.81
N GLU A 149 15.05 -21.87 -22.52
CA GLU A 149 14.98 -22.94 -21.50
C GLU A 149 13.57 -23.51 -21.36
N GLU A 150 12.55 -22.66 -21.55
CA GLU A 150 11.13 -23.01 -21.40
C GLU A 150 10.42 -23.21 -22.75
N ASN A 151 11.17 -23.09 -23.87
CA ASN A 151 10.66 -23.21 -25.23
C ASN A 151 9.40 -22.34 -25.49
N MET A 152 9.42 -21.08 -25.04
CA MET A 152 8.23 -20.22 -24.97
C MET A 152 8.55 -18.74 -25.24
N ALA A 153 7.63 -18.03 -25.89
CA ALA A 153 7.74 -16.58 -26.05
C ALA A 153 7.12 -15.82 -24.88
N GLN A 154 7.61 -14.61 -24.66
CA GLN A 154 7.09 -13.73 -23.62
C GLN A 154 6.91 -12.30 -24.14
N VAL A 155 5.82 -11.68 -23.69
CA VAL A 155 5.69 -10.22 -23.69
C VAL A 155 6.25 -9.73 -22.36
N SER A 156 7.51 -9.27 -22.37
CA SER A 156 8.15 -8.71 -21.19
C SER A 156 7.80 -7.24 -21.05
N THR A 157 7.25 -6.86 -19.89
CA THR A 157 6.79 -5.50 -19.63
C THR A 157 7.35 -4.95 -18.32
N ASN A 158 7.53 -3.64 -18.29
CA ASN A 158 7.79 -2.86 -17.10
C ASN A 158 6.62 -1.91 -16.90
N LEU A 159 5.87 -2.10 -15.81
CA LEU A 159 4.89 -1.15 -15.33
C LEU A 159 5.64 -0.07 -14.56
N LEU A 160 5.77 1.11 -15.15
CA LEU A 160 6.48 2.24 -14.54
C LEU A 160 5.65 2.87 -13.41
N ASP A 161 4.33 2.72 -13.50
CA ASP A 161 3.35 3.17 -12.52
C ASP A 161 2.13 2.25 -12.58
N PHE A 162 1.99 1.39 -11.57
CA PHE A 162 0.90 0.42 -11.47
C PHE A 162 -0.43 1.06 -11.06
N GLU A 163 -0.44 2.31 -10.57
CA GLU A 163 -1.67 3.03 -10.26
C GLU A 163 -2.30 3.60 -11.53
N THR A 164 -1.47 4.08 -12.46
CA THR A 164 -1.92 4.53 -13.78
C THR A 164 -2.34 3.34 -14.66
N THR A 165 -1.51 2.29 -14.73
CA THR A 165 -1.83 1.08 -15.48
C THR A 165 -1.64 -0.16 -14.59
N PRO A 166 -2.74 -0.72 -14.05
CA PRO A 166 -2.70 -1.88 -13.16
C PRO A 166 -2.22 -3.17 -13.82
N LEU A 167 -1.73 -4.11 -12.99
CA LEU A 167 -1.25 -5.43 -13.41
C LEU A 167 -2.26 -6.21 -14.25
N HIS A 168 -3.51 -6.25 -13.79
CA HIS A 168 -4.59 -6.96 -14.48
C HIS A 168 -4.89 -6.36 -15.85
N THR A 169 -4.81 -5.02 -16.00
CA THR A 169 -5.04 -4.35 -17.28
C THR A 169 -4.01 -4.75 -18.32
N VAL A 170 -2.72 -4.83 -17.94
CA VAL A 170 -1.66 -5.30 -18.84
C VAL A 170 -1.92 -6.74 -19.29
N TYR A 171 -2.25 -7.63 -18.35
CA TYR A 171 -2.53 -9.03 -18.64
C TYR A 171 -3.75 -9.20 -19.55
N GLU A 172 -4.86 -8.55 -19.24
CA GLU A 172 -6.12 -8.66 -19.98
C GLU A 172 -5.99 -8.09 -21.40
N GLU A 173 -5.27 -7.00 -21.59
CA GLU A 173 -5.02 -6.40 -22.91
C GLU A 173 -4.09 -7.26 -23.78
N ILE A 174 -3.08 -7.90 -23.18
CA ILE A 174 -2.26 -8.89 -23.89
C ILE A 174 -3.09 -10.11 -24.24
N CYS A 175 -3.92 -10.61 -23.30
CA CYS A 175 -4.85 -11.71 -23.58
C CYS A 175 -5.81 -11.38 -24.72
N ARG A 176 -6.29 -10.14 -24.80
CA ARG A 176 -7.13 -9.67 -25.90
C ARG A 176 -6.39 -9.72 -27.23
N ASP A 177 -5.21 -9.12 -27.33
CA ASP A 177 -4.41 -9.14 -28.57
C ASP A 177 -4.02 -10.57 -28.98
N ALA A 178 -3.69 -11.42 -28.02
CA ALA A 178 -3.36 -12.82 -28.26
C ALA A 178 -4.58 -13.58 -28.83
N ARG A 179 -5.79 -13.37 -28.29
CA ARG A 179 -7.03 -13.95 -28.84
C ARG A 179 -7.31 -13.48 -30.27
N GLU A 180 -7.09 -12.20 -30.57
CA GLU A 180 -7.24 -11.66 -31.93
C GLU A 180 -6.28 -12.32 -32.94
N LEU A 181 -5.13 -12.82 -32.46
CA LEU A 181 -4.13 -13.55 -33.24
C LEU A 181 -4.24 -15.08 -33.11
N ASN A 182 -5.24 -15.61 -32.40
CA ASN A 182 -5.40 -17.02 -32.06
C ASN A 182 -4.19 -17.65 -31.36
N LEU A 183 -3.54 -16.90 -30.46
CA LEU A 183 -2.39 -17.33 -29.69
C LEU A 183 -2.79 -17.63 -28.24
N PRO A 184 -2.35 -18.76 -27.66
CA PRO A 184 -2.63 -19.08 -26.27
C PRO A 184 -1.71 -18.27 -25.33
N VAL A 185 -2.32 -17.62 -24.34
CA VAL A 185 -1.61 -17.08 -23.17
C VAL A 185 -1.60 -18.16 -22.08
N VAL A 186 -0.44 -18.44 -21.52
CA VAL A 186 -0.22 -19.55 -20.57
C VAL A 186 0.30 -19.04 -19.23
N GLY A 187 -0.36 -18.01 -18.72
CA GLY A 187 -0.01 -17.38 -17.45
C GLY A 187 1.05 -16.29 -17.59
N SER A 188 1.72 -16.00 -16.50
CA SER A 188 2.68 -14.89 -16.40
C SER A 188 3.68 -15.10 -15.27
N GLN A 189 4.62 -14.18 -15.17
CA GLN A 189 5.63 -14.18 -14.12
C GLN A 189 5.92 -12.74 -13.71
N LEU A 190 5.85 -12.48 -12.41
CA LEU A 190 6.47 -11.30 -11.82
C LEU A 190 7.97 -11.57 -11.66
N VAL A 191 8.81 -10.60 -12.00
CA VAL A 191 10.27 -10.67 -11.79
C VAL A 191 10.63 -9.75 -10.63
N GLY A 192 11.28 -10.31 -9.61
CA GLY A 192 11.60 -9.58 -8.37
C GLY A 192 10.39 -9.43 -7.45
N LEU A 193 10.30 -8.27 -6.79
CA LEU A 193 9.29 -7.94 -5.77
C LEU A 193 8.11 -7.18 -6.37
N VAL A 194 6.95 -7.25 -5.70
CA VAL A 194 5.72 -6.55 -6.07
C VAL A 194 5.12 -5.82 -4.85
N PRO A 195 4.54 -4.61 -5.02
CA PRO A 195 3.78 -3.95 -3.97
C PRO A 195 2.48 -4.70 -3.67
N LYS A 196 2.11 -4.82 -2.40
CA LYS A 196 0.87 -5.45 -1.95
C LYS A 196 -0.33 -4.79 -2.60
N LYS A 197 -0.34 -3.45 -2.67
CA LYS A 197 -1.42 -2.67 -3.32
C LYS A 197 -1.67 -3.12 -4.76
N ALA A 198 -0.62 -3.33 -5.57
CA ALA A 198 -0.77 -3.76 -6.95
C ALA A 198 -1.47 -5.12 -7.08
N MET A 199 -1.22 -6.03 -6.13
CA MET A 199 -1.90 -7.32 -6.05
C MET A 199 -3.36 -7.17 -5.58
N LEU A 200 -3.62 -6.35 -4.57
CA LEU A 200 -4.98 -6.13 -4.06
C LEU A 200 -5.89 -5.41 -5.06
N ASP A 201 -5.37 -4.41 -5.78
CA ASP A 201 -6.11 -3.72 -6.85
C ASP A 201 -6.48 -4.70 -7.98
N ALA A 202 -5.60 -5.66 -8.29
CA ALA A 202 -5.90 -6.74 -9.22
C ALA A 202 -6.95 -7.72 -8.67
N ALA A 203 -6.93 -8.02 -7.36
CA ALA A 203 -7.94 -8.86 -6.74
C ALA A 203 -9.32 -8.21 -6.82
N ASP A 204 -9.42 -6.93 -6.45
CA ASP A 204 -10.68 -6.18 -6.46
C ASP A 204 -11.25 -6.06 -7.89
N PHE A 205 -10.39 -5.93 -8.91
CA PHE A 205 -10.80 -6.00 -10.31
C PHE A 205 -11.47 -7.34 -10.65
N TYR A 206 -10.82 -8.47 -10.35
CA TYR A 206 -11.38 -9.79 -10.67
C TYR A 206 -12.61 -10.12 -9.83
N ILE A 207 -12.63 -9.74 -8.55
CA ILE A 207 -13.81 -9.88 -7.68
C ILE A 207 -15.02 -9.18 -8.30
N LYS A 208 -14.83 -7.92 -8.77
CA LYS A 208 -15.90 -7.16 -9.42
C LYS A 208 -16.29 -7.74 -10.78
N LYS A 209 -15.32 -8.07 -11.63
CA LYS A 209 -15.54 -8.59 -12.99
C LYS A 209 -16.28 -9.93 -12.98
N GLU A 210 -15.98 -10.78 -12.01
CA GLU A 210 -16.52 -12.15 -11.92
C GLU A 210 -17.64 -12.29 -10.88
N ASN A 211 -18.10 -11.17 -10.29
CA ASN A 211 -19.15 -11.13 -9.28
C ASN A 211 -18.90 -12.08 -8.09
N LEU A 212 -17.67 -12.07 -7.58
CA LEU A 212 -17.24 -12.89 -6.45
C LEU A 212 -17.44 -12.16 -5.13
N PHE A 213 -17.31 -12.90 -4.03
CA PHE A 213 -17.30 -12.35 -2.67
C PHE A 213 -16.13 -12.96 -1.89
N ILE A 214 -15.04 -12.19 -1.79
CA ILE A 214 -13.79 -12.59 -1.14
C ILE A 214 -13.34 -11.43 -0.26
N LEU A 215 -13.14 -11.72 1.03
CA LEU A 215 -12.78 -10.73 2.04
C LEU A 215 -11.31 -10.84 2.42
N GLU A 216 -10.90 -12.04 2.83
CA GLU A 216 -9.58 -12.32 3.38
C GLU A 216 -8.45 -11.98 2.40
N GLU A 217 -7.46 -11.22 2.86
CA GLU A 217 -6.33 -10.75 2.06
C GLU A 217 -5.59 -11.92 1.39
N GLU A 218 -5.34 -13.01 2.12
CA GLU A 218 -4.68 -14.20 1.59
C GLU A 218 -5.46 -14.85 0.44
N GLN A 219 -6.79 -14.86 0.53
CA GLN A 219 -7.66 -15.38 -0.54
C GLN A 219 -7.67 -14.45 -1.75
N LYS A 220 -7.63 -13.12 -1.54
CA LYS A 220 -7.48 -12.13 -2.61
C LYS A 220 -6.17 -12.34 -3.37
N ILE A 221 -5.05 -12.51 -2.67
CA ILE A 221 -3.76 -12.81 -3.28
C ILE A 221 -3.82 -14.13 -4.07
N ARG A 222 -4.41 -15.17 -3.49
CA ARG A 222 -4.58 -16.47 -4.16
C ARG A 222 -5.41 -16.38 -5.44
N LEU A 223 -6.48 -15.58 -5.44
CA LEU A 223 -7.30 -15.32 -6.63
C LEU A 223 -6.44 -14.72 -7.75
N VAL A 224 -5.65 -13.70 -7.42
CA VAL A 224 -4.82 -13.00 -8.41
C VAL A 224 -3.73 -13.89 -8.98
N VAL A 225 -3.06 -14.66 -8.11
CA VAL A 225 -2.07 -15.66 -8.55
C VAL A 225 -2.69 -16.62 -9.55
N SER A 226 -3.89 -17.13 -9.27
CA SER A 226 -4.61 -18.03 -10.17
C SER A 226 -5.06 -17.35 -11.47
N ARG A 227 -5.60 -16.13 -11.43
CA ARG A 227 -6.14 -15.44 -12.61
C ARG A 227 -5.06 -14.96 -13.58
N LEU A 228 -3.95 -14.49 -13.04
CA LEU A 228 -2.81 -14.05 -13.83
C LEU A 228 -1.85 -15.20 -14.16
N GLY A 229 -1.99 -16.36 -13.50
CA GLY A 229 -1.10 -17.51 -13.65
C GLY A 229 0.34 -17.18 -13.24
N LEU A 230 0.51 -16.46 -12.12
CA LEU A 230 1.82 -15.97 -11.63
C LEU A 230 2.80 -17.07 -11.25
N ASP A 231 2.28 -18.29 -11.07
CA ASP A 231 3.00 -19.50 -10.71
C ASP A 231 3.35 -20.39 -11.91
N SER A 232 3.11 -19.91 -13.13
CA SER A 232 3.25 -20.69 -14.37
C SER A 232 4.67 -21.20 -14.66
N LEU A 233 5.71 -20.43 -14.32
CA LEU A 233 7.12 -20.81 -14.50
C LEU A 233 7.76 -21.34 -13.22
N SER A 234 7.31 -20.84 -12.07
CA SER A 234 7.86 -21.16 -10.76
C SER A 234 6.81 -20.82 -9.70
N PRO A 235 6.72 -21.55 -8.58
CA PRO A 235 5.76 -21.23 -7.52
C PRO A 235 5.86 -19.77 -7.06
N PHE A 236 4.71 -19.10 -6.97
CA PHE A 236 4.65 -17.75 -6.41
C PHE A 236 4.48 -17.84 -4.89
N HIS A 237 5.53 -17.50 -4.13
CA HIS A 237 5.50 -17.45 -2.66
C HIS A 237 5.21 -16.02 -2.17
N PRO A 238 3.97 -15.66 -1.77
CA PRO A 238 3.62 -14.25 -1.52
C PRO A 238 4.49 -13.59 -0.44
N ARG A 239 4.84 -14.33 0.63
CA ARG A 239 5.68 -13.84 1.74
C ARG A 239 7.10 -13.46 1.34
N GLU A 240 7.59 -13.98 0.21
CA GLU A 240 8.93 -13.71 -0.32
C GLU A 240 8.92 -12.72 -1.49
N ARG A 241 7.75 -12.45 -2.05
CA ARG A 241 7.59 -11.69 -3.30
C ARG A 241 6.87 -10.36 -3.09
N ILE A 242 6.02 -10.25 -2.07
CA ILE A 242 5.34 -9.00 -1.71
C ILE A 242 6.21 -8.22 -0.73
N ILE A 243 6.55 -6.98 -1.09
CA ILE A 243 7.54 -6.20 -0.35
C ILE A 243 7.10 -5.86 1.08
N GLU A 244 5.82 -5.55 1.28
CA GLU A 244 5.28 -5.22 2.60
C GLU A 244 5.37 -6.42 3.55
N TYR A 245 5.08 -7.64 3.07
CA TYR A 245 5.23 -8.85 3.88
C TYR A 245 6.68 -9.14 4.25
N LEU A 246 7.63 -8.89 3.34
CA LEU A 246 9.06 -9.04 3.63
C LEU A 246 9.55 -8.07 4.69
N VAL A 247 9.09 -6.82 4.65
CA VAL A 247 9.46 -5.79 5.63
C VAL A 247 8.84 -6.10 6.99
N GLU A 248 7.56 -6.50 7.03
CA GLU A 248 6.87 -6.90 8.25
C GLU A 248 7.53 -8.11 8.93
N ALA A 249 7.98 -9.10 8.15
CA ALA A 249 8.71 -10.26 8.68
C ALA A 249 10.06 -9.89 9.31
N GLY A 250 10.64 -8.73 8.93
CA GLY A 250 11.90 -8.21 9.49
C GLY A 250 11.73 -7.31 10.72
N GLU A 251 10.51 -6.92 11.09
CA GLU A 251 10.26 -6.09 12.27
C GLU A 251 10.36 -6.94 13.55
N VAL A 252 11.30 -6.58 14.43
CA VAL A 252 11.63 -7.36 15.64
C VAL A 252 10.57 -7.20 16.76
N ASP A 253 9.77 -6.14 16.73
CA ASP A 253 8.68 -5.90 17.68
C ASP A 253 7.37 -5.75 16.90
N GLY A 254 6.59 -6.84 16.81
CA GLY A 254 5.26 -6.87 16.13
C GLY A 254 4.18 -6.04 16.84
N GLY A 255 4.57 -5.07 17.66
CA GLY A 255 3.69 -4.18 18.39
C GLY A 255 2.92 -4.86 19.52
N LEU A 256 1.85 -4.19 19.95
CA LEU A 256 0.87 -4.69 20.90
C LEU A 256 -0.05 -5.73 20.26
N VAL A 257 -0.38 -5.56 18.98
CA VAL A 257 -1.30 -6.44 18.25
C VAL A 257 -0.74 -7.86 18.12
N ALA A 258 0.57 -8.04 17.96
CA ALA A 258 1.18 -9.36 17.91
C ALA A 258 1.28 -10.06 19.28
N LYS A 259 1.00 -9.37 20.40
CA LYS A 259 1.07 -10.00 21.72
C LYS A 259 -0.12 -10.94 21.93
N PRO A 260 0.07 -12.10 22.60
CA PRO A 260 -1.07 -12.90 23.04
C PRO A 260 -2.04 -12.06 23.87
N LEU A 261 -3.35 -12.28 23.72
CA LEU A 261 -4.38 -11.46 24.38
C LEU A 261 -4.14 -11.29 25.88
N GLY A 262 -3.78 -12.38 26.58
CA GLY A 262 -3.47 -12.31 28.01
C GLY A 262 -2.25 -11.45 28.35
N ALA A 263 -1.26 -11.36 27.46
CA ALA A 263 -0.12 -10.47 27.60
C ALA A 263 -0.50 -9.00 27.33
N PHE A 264 -1.33 -8.75 26.31
CA PHE A 264 -1.88 -7.41 26.05
C PHE A 264 -2.66 -6.87 27.27
N VAL A 265 -3.57 -7.66 27.83
CA VAL A 265 -4.36 -7.26 29.01
C VAL A 265 -3.48 -6.97 30.22
N ARG A 266 -2.47 -7.81 30.49
CA ARG A 266 -1.51 -7.56 31.58
C ARG A 266 -0.65 -6.33 31.34
N ALA A 267 -0.29 -6.04 30.09
CA ALA A 267 0.46 -4.84 29.73
C ALA A 267 -0.37 -3.56 29.98
N VAL A 268 -1.66 -3.58 29.65
CA VAL A 268 -2.60 -2.47 29.96
C VAL A 268 -2.72 -2.25 31.47
N GLY A 269 -2.75 -3.33 32.26
CA GLY A 269 -2.81 -3.25 33.73
C GLY A 269 -1.47 -2.97 34.41
N ALA A 270 -0.37 -2.86 33.67
CA ALA A 270 0.95 -2.66 34.24
C ALA A 270 1.18 -1.20 34.68
N ARG A 271 2.19 -0.98 35.53
CA ARG A 271 2.65 0.37 35.89
C ARG A 271 3.48 0.98 34.76
N SER A 272 2.86 1.24 33.62
CA SER A 272 3.44 1.90 32.45
C SER A 272 2.54 3.03 31.94
N ALA A 273 3.12 3.95 31.16
CA ALA A 273 2.36 5.05 30.55
C ALA A 273 1.64 4.62 29.25
N ALA A 274 2.05 3.50 28.64
CA ALA A 274 1.44 2.86 27.48
C ALA A 274 1.64 1.33 27.57
N PRO A 275 0.73 0.50 27.00
CA PRO A 275 -0.52 0.86 26.33
C PRO A 275 -1.56 1.46 27.28
N GLY A 276 -2.41 2.36 26.77
CA GLY A 276 -3.37 3.11 27.57
C GLY A 276 -4.81 3.03 27.04
N GLY A 277 -5.66 3.96 27.49
CA GLY A 277 -7.09 4.00 27.15
C GLY A 277 -7.38 4.10 25.64
N GLY A 278 -6.57 4.82 24.87
CA GLY A 278 -6.71 4.92 23.41
C GLY A 278 -6.53 3.57 22.73
N SER A 279 -5.43 2.87 23.04
CA SER A 279 -5.12 1.52 22.55
C SER A 279 -6.22 0.52 22.89
N VAL A 280 -6.77 0.57 24.11
CA VAL A 280 -7.92 -0.28 24.51
C VAL A 280 -9.19 0.09 23.76
N SER A 281 -9.45 1.38 23.53
CA SER A 281 -10.61 1.84 22.76
C SER A 281 -10.56 1.31 21.33
N ALA A 282 -9.38 1.32 20.71
CA ALA A 282 -9.15 0.76 19.38
C ALA A 282 -9.41 -0.75 19.35
N ALA A 283 -8.86 -1.49 20.32
CA ALA A 283 -9.08 -2.93 20.44
C ALA A 283 -10.57 -3.29 20.65
N VAL A 284 -11.28 -2.55 21.52
CA VAL A 284 -12.72 -2.75 21.74
C VAL A 284 -13.53 -2.43 20.48
N GLY A 285 -13.18 -1.36 19.76
CA GLY A 285 -13.81 -1.01 18.48
C GLY A 285 -13.61 -2.10 17.43
N ALA A 286 -12.38 -2.63 17.32
CA ALA A 286 -12.06 -3.73 16.42
C ALA A 286 -12.88 -4.98 16.72
N LEU A 287 -13.02 -5.36 18.01
CA LEU A 287 -13.86 -6.48 18.42
C LEU A 287 -15.34 -6.25 18.09
N GLY A 288 -15.84 -5.01 18.28
CA GLY A 288 -17.21 -4.66 17.91
C GLY A 288 -17.47 -4.78 16.40
N ALA A 289 -16.53 -4.31 15.58
CA ALA A 289 -16.59 -4.47 14.12
C ALA A 289 -16.47 -5.95 13.70
N ALA A 290 -15.59 -6.72 14.34
CA ALA A 290 -15.43 -8.15 14.10
C ALA A 290 -16.74 -8.92 14.36
N LEU A 291 -17.46 -8.60 15.43
CA LEU A 291 -18.78 -9.20 15.71
C LEU A 291 -19.80 -8.84 14.63
N GLY A 292 -19.82 -7.60 14.13
CA GLY A 292 -20.66 -7.21 12.99
C GLY A 292 -20.35 -8.01 11.72
N SER A 293 -19.06 -8.18 11.40
CA SER A 293 -18.60 -8.99 10.27
C SER A 293 -19.00 -10.45 10.43
N MET A 294 -18.72 -11.05 11.59
CA MET A 294 -19.04 -12.44 11.92
C MET A 294 -20.54 -12.71 11.81
N VAL A 295 -21.39 -11.84 12.35
CA VAL A 295 -22.86 -11.99 12.28
C VAL A 295 -23.35 -11.96 10.83
N GLY A 296 -22.81 -11.08 10.00
CA GLY A 296 -23.15 -11.04 8.58
C GLY A 296 -22.69 -12.30 7.83
N LEU A 297 -21.48 -12.80 8.12
CA LEU A 297 -20.99 -14.07 7.58
C LEU A 297 -21.79 -15.29 8.05
N MET A 298 -22.25 -15.29 9.31
CA MET A 298 -23.14 -16.33 9.85
C MET A 298 -24.54 -16.30 9.21
N SER A 299 -24.85 -15.22 8.50
CA SER A 299 -26.08 -14.99 7.72
C SER A 299 -25.85 -15.10 6.20
N TYR A 300 -24.66 -15.51 5.75
CA TYR A 300 -24.25 -15.61 4.34
C TYR A 300 -23.92 -17.05 3.94
N GLY A 301 -24.11 -17.40 2.66
CA GLY A 301 -23.64 -18.66 2.07
C GLY A 301 -24.36 -19.94 2.52
N LYS A 302 -25.37 -19.85 3.40
CA LYS A 302 -26.23 -20.98 3.79
C LYS A 302 -27.55 -20.91 3.03
N ARG A 303 -28.05 -22.07 2.60
CA ARG A 303 -29.32 -22.19 1.83
C ARG A 303 -30.50 -21.45 2.46
N GLN A 304 -30.61 -21.47 3.79
CA GLN A 304 -31.70 -20.78 4.50
C GLN A 304 -31.63 -19.24 4.45
N PHE A 305 -30.51 -18.67 3.97
CA PHE A 305 -30.28 -17.22 3.87
C PHE A 305 -29.94 -16.79 2.43
N GLU A 306 -30.27 -17.59 1.43
CA GLU A 306 -29.94 -17.34 0.02
C GLU A 306 -30.52 -16.00 -0.47
N ASP A 307 -31.75 -15.66 -0.08
CA ASP A 307 -32.38 -14.37 -0.40
C ASP A 307 -31.65 -13.16 0.22
N LEU A 308 -30.83 -13.40 1.25
CA LEU A 308 -30.03 -12.36 1.93
C LEU A 308 -28.61 -12.26 1.36
N ASP A 309 -28.21 -13.10 0.41
CA ASP A 309 -26.86 -13.09 -0.16
C ASP A 309 -26.46 -11.71 -0.70
N PRO A 310 -27.28 -11.01 -1.51
CA PRO A 310 -26.95 -9.67 -2.00
C PRO A 310 -26.83 -8.63 -0.86
N VAL A 311 -27.63 -8.80 0.20
CA VAL A 311 -27.62 -7.93 1.37
C VAL A 311 -26.34 -8.13 2.16
N MET A 312 -25.96 -9.38 2.45
CA MET A 312 -24.74 -9.68 3.23
C MET A 312 -23.47 -9.31 2.47
N ARG A 313 -23.42 -9.49 1.15
CA ARG A 313 -22.29 -9.03 0.31
C ARG A 313 -22.06 -7.52 0.40
N LYS A 314 -23.12 -6.74 0.65
CA LYS A 314 -23.03 -5.28 0.88
C LYS A 314 -22.67 -4.94 2.33
N LEU A 315 -23.23 -5.65 3.31
CA LEU A 315 -23.14 -5.29 4.72
C LEU A 315 -21.87 -5.77 5.41
N VAL A 316 -21.31 -6.91 5.02
CA VAL A 316 -20.11 -7.49 5.67
C VAL A 316 -18.83 -6.69 5.40
N PRO A 317 -18.51 -6.26 4.16
CA PRO A 317 -17.22 -5.62 3.87
C PRO A 317 -16.90 -4.38 4.72
N PRO A 318 -17.83 -3.44 4.98
CA PRO A 318 -17.56 -2.30 5.86
C PRO A 318 -17.08 -2.70 7.26
N PHE A 319 -17.66 -3.76 7.85
CA PHE A 319 -17.24 -4.25 9.17
C PHE A 319 -15.87 -4.92 9.13
N HIS A 320 -15.62 -5.77 8.13
CA HIS A 320 -14.32 -6.43 7.98
C HIS A 320 -13.20 -5.41 7.75
N GLN A 321 -13.42 -4.41 6.90
CA GLN A 321 -12.46 -3.33 6.67
C GLN A 321 -12.22 -2.50 7.94
N ALA A 322 -13.28 -2.10 8.64
CA ALA A 322 -13.13 -1.33 9.88
C ALA A 322 -12.44 -2.14 10.98
N MET A 323 -12.67 -3.45 11.06
CA MET A 323 -11.96 -4.34 11.98
C MET A 323 -10.45 -4.26 11.76
N GLU A 324 -9.96 -4.48 10.54
CA GLU A 324 -8.54 -4.42 10.21
C GLU A 324 -7.93 -3.03 10.50
N GLU A 325 -8.62 -1.96 10.11
CA GLU A 325 -8.16 -0.60 10.36
C GLU A 325 -8.10 -0.26 11.86
N LEU A 326 -9.09 -0.69 12.65
CA LEU A 326 -9.14 -0.46 14.09
C LEU A 326 -8.09 -1.29 14.85
N VAL A 327 -7.76 -2.50 14.37
CA VAL A 327 -6.64 -3.29 14.88
C VAL A 327 -5.33 -2.51 14.71
N ALA A 328 -5.08 -1.96 13.51
CA ALA A 328 -3.88 -1.16 13.24
C ALA A 328 -3.80 0.12 14.10
N MET A 329 -4.95 0.67 14.52
CA MET A 329 -5.01 1.84 15.40
C MET A 329 -4.51 1.57 16.83
N VAL A 330 -4.49 0.31 17.29
CA VAL A 330 -3.96 -0.05 18.62
C VAL A 330 -2.49 0.35 18.74
N ASP A 331 -1.68 -0.02 17.75
CA ASP A 331 -0.27 0.37 17.73
C ASP A 331 -0.07 1.84 17.32
N ALA A 332 -0.97 2.39 16.50
CA ALA A 332 -0.92 3.79 16.11
C ALA A 332 -1.05 4.72 17.32
N ASP A 333 -1.95 4.41 18.26
CA ASP A 333 -2.12 5.13 19.51
C ASP A 333 -0.84 5.11 20.35
N SER A 334 -0.25 3.93 20.53
CA SER A 334 0.99 3.78 21.29
C SER A 334 2.19 4.47 20.64
N ARG A 335 2.28 4.48 19.31
CA ARG A 335 3.29 5.25 18.56
C ARG A 335 3.08 6.75 18.65
N ALA A 336 1.84 7.22 18.58
CA ALA A 336 1.50 8.63 18.71
C ALA A 336 1.86 9.16 20.11
N PHE A 337 1.53 8.39 21.16
CA PHE A 337 1.91 8.70 22.53
C PHE A 337 3.43 8.72 22.72
N SER A 338 4.15 7.72 22.18
CA SER A 338 5.61 7.66 22.27
C SER A 338 6.27 8.87 21.58
N SER A 339 5.79 9.24 20.39
CA SER A 339 6.26 10.42 19.65
C SER A 339 6.04 11.71 20.44
N TYR A 340 4.89 11.86 21.11
CA TYR A 340 4.62 12.98 22.00
C TYR A 340 5.58 13.02 23.20
N MET A 341 5.85 11.88 23.82
CA MET A 341 6.80 11.77 24.93
C MET A 341 8.24 12.11 24.52
N GLU A 342 8.67 11.71 23.31
CA GLU A 342 9.97 12.11 22.78
C GLU A 342 10.05 13.62 22.50
N ALA A 343 8.97 14.22 21.98
CA ALA A 343 8.91 15.67 21.80
C ALA A 343 9.05 16.44 23.12
N LEU A 344 8.51 15.91 24.23
CA LEU A 344 8.66 16.51 25.55
C LEU A 344 10.11 16.50 26.06
N LYS A 345 10.92 15.53 25.63
CA LYS A 345 12.34 15.37 26.02
C LYS A 345 13.30 16.26 25.22
N LEU A 346 12.83 16.95 24.18
CA LEU A 346 13.68 17.84 23.39
C LEU A 346 14.34 18.94 24.25
N PRO A 347 15.56 19.39 23.89
CA PRO A 347 16.26 20.48 24.58
C PRO A 347 15.43 21.77 24.64
N LYS A 348 15.74 22.62 25.63
CA LYS A 348 15.01 23.88 25.90
C LYS A 348 15.93 25.00 26.38
N ASN A 349 17.22 24.90 26.08
CA ASN A 349 18.26 25.77 26.62
C ASN A 349 18.34 27.07 25.82
N THR A 350 18.18 27.01 24.49
CA THR A 350 18.17 28.20 23.62
C THR A 350 16.75 28.62 23.23
N PRO A 351 16.53 29.89 22.81
CA PRO A 351 15.24 30.33 22.26
C PRO A 351 14.78 29.50 21.06
N GLU A 352 15.71 29.17 20.15
CA GLU A 352 15.44 28.32 18.97
C GLU A 352 15.04 26.89 19.37
N GLU A 353 15.72 26.29 20.35
CA GLU A 353 15.36 24.99 20.89
C GLU A 353 13.96 24.99 21.53
N ARG A 354 13.61 26.07 22.26
CA ARG A 354 12.28 26.21 22.87
C ARG A 354 11.17 26.30 21.83
N GLU A 355 11.40 27.05 20.76
CA GLU A 355 10.44 27.18 19.66
C GLU A 355 10.26 25.83 18.95
N ARG A 356 11.37 25.18 18.57
CA ARG A 356 11.34 23.86 17.93
C ARG A 356 10.67 22.80 18.80
N ARG A 357 10.97 22.79 20.10
CA ARG A 357 10.31 21.90 21.06
C ARG A 357 8.81 22.17 21.13
N THR A 358 8.41 23.43 21.21
CA THR A 358 6.99 23.79 21.28
C THR A 358 6.24 23.35 20.04
N ALA A 359 6.80 23.58 18.85
CA ALA A 359 6.23 23.12 17.58
C ALA A 359 6.12 21.58 17.53
N ALA A 360 7.17 20.87 17.93
CA ALA A 360 7.18 19.40 17.96
C ALA A 360 6.15 18.83 18.95
N VAL A 361 6.01 19.43 20.14
CA VAL A 361 5.02 19.01 21.14
C VAL A 361 3.60 19.25 20.65
N GLN A 362 3.31 20.41 20.05
CA GLN A 362 1.99 20.71 19.48
C GLN A 362 1.64 19.78 18.32
N GLN A 363 2.61 19.45 17.46
CA GLN A 363 2.42 18.46 16.40
C GLN A 363 2.19 17.05 16.97
N GLY A 364 2.95 16.65 17.99
CA GLY A 364 2.76 15.40 18.72
C GLY A 364 1.37 15.26 19.31
N LEU A 365 0.84 16.31 19.96
CA LEU A 365 -0.52 16.34 20.48
C LEU A 365 -1.57 16.24 19.37
N LYS A 366 -1.39 16.97 18.25
CA LYS A 366 -2.30 16.88 17.10
C LYS A 366 -2.36 15.44 16.54
N MET A 367 -1.23 14.72 16.49
CA MET A 367 -1.21 13.31 16.11
C MET A 367 -1.89 12.41 17.15
N ALA A 368 -1.63 12.62 18.44
CA ALA A 368 -2.25 11.88 19.54
C ALA A 368 -3.78 12.09 19.63
N ILE A 369 -4.28 13.24 19.19
CA ILE A 369 -5.73 13.51 19.04
C ILE A 369 -6.27 12.88 17.75
N GLY A 370 -5.48 12.87 16.68
CA GLY A 370 -5.88 12.35 15.37
C GLY A 370 -6.28 10.89 15.40
N VAL A 371 -5.53 10.03 16.11
CA VAL A 371 -5.82 8.58 16.20
C VAL A 371 -7.20 8.29 16.82
N PRO A 372 -7.52 8.73 18.05
CA PRO A 372 -8.85 8.50 18.64
C PRO A 372 -9.97 9.22 17.89
N CYS A 373 -9.72 10.39 17.29
CA CYS A 373 -10.72 11.03 16.44
C CYS A 373 -11.04 10.18 15.20
N GLY A 374 -10.01 9.64 14.52
CA GLY A 374 -10.18 8.74 13.38
C GLY A 374 -10.88 7.42 13.75
N LEU A 375 -10.63 6.88 14.95
CA LEU A 375 -11.37 5.75 15.51
C LEU A 375 -12.87 6.07 15.60
N ALA A 376 -13.22 7.20 16.21
CA ALA A 376 -14.61 7.59 16.40
C ALA A 376 -15.34 7.80 15.06
N GLU A 377 -14.68 8.42 14.07
CA GLU A 377 -15.19 8.57 12.71
C GLU A 377 -15.40 7.23 12.01
N LYS A 378 -14.43 6.30 12.15
CA LYS A 378 -14.51 4.98 11.55
C LYS A 378 -15.70 4.20 12.08
N VAL A 379 -15.90 4.22 13.39
CA VAL A 379 -17.05 3.57 14.05
C VAL A 379 -18.37 4.23 13.65
N SER A 380 -18.44 5.56 13.57
CA SER A 380 -19.64 6.28 13.13
C SER A 380 -20.13 5.82 11.75
N GLY A 381 -19.20 5.58 10.82
CA GLY A 381 -19.52 5.05 9.48
C GLY A 381 -20.17 3.65 9.48
N LEU A 382 -20.10 2.89 10.57
CA LEU A 382 -20.67 1.54 10.66
C LEU A 382 -22.14 1.52 11.10
N TRP A 383 -22.66 2.59 11.71
CA TRP A 383 -24.02 2.57 12.26
C TRP A 383 -25.12 2.29 11.23
N PRO A 384 -25.08 2.83 9.99
CA PRO A 384 -26.08 2.50 8.99
C PRO A 384 -26.08 1.00 8.63
N ALA A 385 -24.90 0.42 8.39
CA ALA A 385 -24.76 -1.00 8.07
C ALA A 385 -25.18 -1.89 9.26
N LEU A 386 -24.91 -1.46 10.50
CA LEU A 386 -25.26 -2.22 11.70
C LEU A 386 -26.77 -2.24 11.96
N LYS A 387 -27.45 -1.11 11.68
CA LYS A 387 -28.91 -1.02 11.75
C LYS A 387 -29.57 -1.92 10.70
N GLU A 388 -29.06 -1.94 9.47
CA GLU A 388 -29.55 -2.82 8.40
C GLU A 388 -29.26 -4.30 8.74
N LEU A 389 -28.06 -4.60 9.22
CA LEU A 389 -27.69 -5.95 9.64
C LEU A 389 -28.60 -6.46 10.77
N ALA A 390 -28.91 -5.62 11.75
CA ALA A 390 -29.81 -5.98 12.85
C ALA A 390 -31.22 -6.38 12.39
N GLN A 391 -31.69 -5.90 11.23
CA GLN A 391 -32.99 -6.25 10.66
C GLN A 391 -32.99 -7.61 9.96
N HIS A 392 -31.86 -8.02 9.39
CA HIS A 392 -31.77 -9.18 8.50
C HIS A 392 -30.95 -10.35 9.04
N CYS A 393 -30.07 -10.12 10.01
CA CYS A 393 -29.13 -11.13 10.47
C CYS A 393 -29.83 -12.38 11.05
N ASN A 394 -29.07 -13.47 11.08
CA ASN A 394 -29.41 -14.68 11.80
C ASN A 394 -29.69 -14.37 13.28
N LEU A 395 -30.91 -14.64 13.74
CA LEU A 395 -31.33 -14.38 15.12
C LEU A 395 -30.59 -15.23 16.16
N ALA A 396 -30.00 -16.37 15.77
CA ALA A 396 -29.13 -17.14 16.65
C ALA A 396 -27.89 -16.35 17.10
N CYS A 397 -27.49 -15.33 16.33
CA CYS A 397 -26.36 -14.45 16.64
C CYS A 397 -26.82 -13.12 17.29
N LYS A 398 -28.05 -13.04 17.80
CA LYS A 398 -28.61 -11.82 18.42
C LYS A 398 -27.71 -11.29 19.56
N SER A 399 -27.21 -12.17 20.43
CA SER A 399 -26.30 -11.76 21.51
C SER A 399 -25.01 -11.15 20.98
N ASP A 400 -24.47 -11.69 19.89
CA ASP A 400 -23.19 -11.26 19.32
C ASP A 400 -23.29 -9.83 18.77
N ILE A 401 -24.37 -9.52 18.06
CA ILE A 401 -24.60 -8.17 17.54
C ILE A 401 -24.97 -7.16 18.64
N GLN A 402 -25.64 -7.59 19.72
CA GLN A 402 -25.89 -6.73 20.89
C GLN A 402 -24.58 -6.33 21.58
N VAL A 403 -23.67 -7.29 21.78
CA VAL A 403 -22.33 -7.02 22.31
C VAL A 403 -21.55 -6.13 21.35
N GLY A 404 -21.59 -6.41 20.05
CA GLY A 404 -20.93 -5.60 19.02
C GLY A 404 -21.36 -4.14 19.04
N ALA A 405 -22.67 -3.87 19.13
CA ALA A 405 -23.20 -2.51 19.22
C ALA A 405 -22.68 -1.76 20.47
N LYS A 406 -22.66 -2.43 21.64
CA LYS A 406 -22.13 -1.85 22.87
C LYS A 406 -20.62 -1.65 22.86
N MET A 407 -19.87 -2.55 22.23
CA MET A 407 -18.42 -2.39 22.06
C MET A 407 -18.10 -1.18 21.17
N LEU A 408 -18.80 -1.01 20.05
CA LEU A 408 -18.63 0.16 19.18
C LEU A 408 -18.97 1.47 19.91
N GLU A 409 -20.05 1.50 20.69
CA GLU A 409 -20.38 2.64 21.55
C GLU A 409 -19.27 2.95 22.58
N ALA A 410 -18.79 1.92 23.29
CA ALA A 410 -17.73 2.06 24.28
C ALA A 410 -16.39 2.51 23.67
N ALA A 411 -16.10 2.09 22.45
CA ALA A 411 -14.91 2.52 21.70
C ALA A 411 -14.95 4.02 21.41
N VAL A 412 -16.10 4.54 20.95
CA VAL A 412 -16.29 5.99 20.72
C VAL A 412 -16.26 6.77 22.03
N PHE A 413 -16.83 6.22 23.11
CA PHE A 413 -16.74 6.79 24.45
C PHE A 413 -15.28 6.93 24.90
N GLY A 414 -14.47 5.87 24.76
CA GLY A 414 -13.05 5.92 25.07
C GLY A 414 -12.29 6.92 24.19
N ALA A 415 -12.54 6.92 22.89
CA ALA A 415 -11.97 7.90 21.96
C ALA A 415 -12.30 9.35 22.35
N TYR A 416 -13.54 9.64 22.74
CA TYR A 416 -13.95 10.95 23.23
C TYR A 416 -13.07 11.43 24.38
N PHE A 417 -12.91 10.62 25.43
CA PHE A 417 -12.10 11.05 26.58
C PHE A 417 -10.61 11.18 26.25
N ASN A 418 -10.08 10.35 25.35
CA ASN A 418 -8.70 10.46 24.89
C ASN A 418 -8.47 11.73 24.03
N VAL A 419 -9.46 12.15 23.24
CA VAL A 419 -9.41 13.45 22.54
C VAL A 419 -9.49 14.60 23.55
N MET A 420 -10.47 14.57 24.46
CA MET A 420 -10.72 15.67 25.39
C MET A 420 -9.58 15.90 26.39
N ILE A 421 -8.87 14.86 26.82
CA ILE A 421 -7.71 15.02 27.71
C ILE A 421 -6.55 15.72 27.01
N ASN A 422 -6.23 15.33 25.77
CA ASN A 422 -5.13 15.91 25.00
C ASN A 422 -5.45 17.32 24.48
N LEU A 423 -6.73 17.63 24.23
CA LEU A 423 -7.15 18.97 23.81
C LEU A 423 -6.83 20.07 24.82
N LYS A 424 -6.67 19.73 26.11
CA LYS A 424 -6.31 20.70 27.16
C LYS A 424 -4.96 21.36 26.90
N ASP A 425 -4.03 20.62 26.29
CA ASP A 425 -2.63 21.04 26.09
C ASP A 425 -2.36 21.62 24.68
N ILE A 426 -3.36 21.62 23.80
CA ILE A 426 -3.29 22.32 22.51
C ILE A 426 -3.32 23.84 22.76
N THR A 427 -2.67 24.65 21.92
CA THR A 427 -2.75 26.12 21.99
C THR A 427 -3.62 26.73 20.89
N ASP A 428 -3.87 25.99 19.82
CA ASP A 428 -4.72 26.38 18.69
C ASP A 428 -6.21 26.28 19.07
N GLU A 429 -6.78 27.41 19.51
CA GLU A 429 -8.18 27.49 19.97
C GLU A 429 -9.20 27.13 18.88
N LYS A 430 -8.90 27.44 17.60
CA LYS A 430 -9.76 27.05 16.48
C LYS A 430 -9.79 25.53 16.33
N PHE A 431 -8.61 24.89 16.39
CA PHE A 431 -8.51 23.44 16.36
C PHE A 431 -9.23 22.79 17.54
N LYS A 432 -9.10 23.35 18.76
CA LYS A 432 -9.82 22.84 19.94
C LYS A 432 -11.33 22.86 19.76
N LEU A 433 -11.89 23.99 19.32
CA LEU A 433 -13.32 24.14 19.15
C LEU A 433 -13.86 23.14 18.11
N VAL A 434 -13.19 23.05 16.96
CA VAL A 434 -13.60 22.13 15.89
C VAL A 434 -13.54 20.67 16.35
N MET A 435 -12.44 20.25 16.98
CA MET A 435 -12.28 18.85 17.41
C MET A 435 -13.20 18.47 18.57
N SER A 436 -13.42 19.37 19.54
CA SER A 436 -14.33 19.11 20.66
C SER A 436 -15.79 18.98 20.21
N GLN A 437 -16.25 19.85 19.30
CA GLN A 437 -17.59 19.75 18.72
C GLN A 437 -17.75 18.45 17.91
N LYS A 438 -16.77 18.15 17.07
CA LYS A 438 -16.76 16.94 16.24
C LYS A 438 -16.87 15.66 17.08
N VAL A 439 -15.99 15.49 18.07
CA VAL A 439 -15.99 14.27 18.88
C VAL A 439 -17.20 14.15 19.80
N SER A 440 -17.76 15.29 20.26
CA SER A 440 -19.03 15.29 21.00
C SER A 440 -20.20 14.83 20.12
N GLY A 441 -20.26 15.29 18.87
CA GLY A 441 -21.26 14.84 17.90
C GLY A 441 -21.16 13.34 17.62
N LEU A 442 -19.95 12.82 17.42
CA LEU A 442 -19.69 11.39 17.21
C LEU A 442 -20.11 10.54 18.41
N LEU A 443 -19.88 11.03 19.64
CA LEU A 443 -20.31 10.34 20.86
C LEU A 443 -21.84 10.25 20.98
N GLU A 444 -22.55 11.34 20.70
CA GLU A 444 -24.02 11.34 20.74
C GLU A 444 -24.60 10.45 19.64
N GLU A 445 -24.02 10.47 18.43
CA GLU A 445 -24.39 9.55 17.37
C GLU A 445 -24.17 8.08 17.78
N ALA A 446 -23.05 7.77 18.45
CA ALA A 446 -22.76 6.41 18.92
C ALA A 446 -23.78 5.91 19.95
N LYS A 447 -24.16 6.76 20.92
CA LYS A 447 -25.21 6.43 21.90
C LYS A 447 -26.54 6.14 21.20
N GLN A 448 -26.94 7.00 20.27
CA GLN A 448 -28.19 6.85 19.52
C GLN A 448 -28.16 5.62 18.60
N GLY A 449 -27.05 5.43 17.87
CA GLY A 449 -26.84 4.30 16.97
C GLY A 449 -26.96 2.96 17.68
N SER A 450 -26.26 2.82 18.82
CA SER A 450 -26.33 1.65 19.69
C SER A 450 -27.75 1.41 20.22
N ALA A 451 -28.41 2.44 20.76
CA ALA A 451 -29.78 2.31 21.27
C ALA A 451 -30.78 1.85 20.19
N VAL A 452 -30.68 2.39 18.97
CA VAL A 452 -31.53 1.99 17.85
C VAL A 452 -31.28 0.54 17.45
N VAL A 453 -30.02 0.10 17.35
CA VAL A 453 -29.67 -1.28 17.01
C VAL A 453 -30.24 -2.26 18.04
N LEU A 454 -30.06 -1.97 19.34
CA LEU A 454 -30.60 -2.81 20.41
C LEU A 454 -32.14 -2.88 20.36
N ALA A 455 -32.81 -1.74 20.16
CA ALA A 455 -34.26 -1.71 20.03
C ALA A 455 -34.77 -2.46 18.79
N LEU A 456 -34.05 -2.43 17.67
CA LEU A 456 -34.38 -3.23 16.48
C LEU A 456 -34.29 -4.73 16.78
N LEU A 457 -33.22 -5.16 17.45
CA LEU A 457 -33.02 -6.56 17.81
C LEU A 457 -34.05 -7.08 18.82
N ASP A 458 -34.48 -6.23 19.76
CA ASP A 458 -35.51 -6.59 20.74
C ASP A 458 -36.90 -6.73 20.13
N LYS A 459 -37.19 -5.98 19.07
CA LYS A 459 -38.45 -6.13 18.32
C LYS A 459 -38.49 -7.39 17.44
N ARG A 460 -37.34 -8.00 17.12
CA ARG A 460 -37.30 -9.23 16.34
C ARG A 460 -37.60 -10.42 17.23
N VAL A 461 -38.73 -11.07 16.99
CA VAL A 461 -39.14 -12.32 17.62
C VAL A 461 -38.65 -13.49 16.75
N ALA A 462 -38.14 -14.53 17.41
CA ALA A 462 -37.57 -15.73 16.78
C ALA A 462 -38.60 -16.57 16.03
#